data_AF-A0A2V9IYM0-F1
#
_entry.id   AF-A0A2V9IYM0-F1
#
_cell.length_a   1.000
_cell.length_b   1.000
_cell.length_c   1.000
_cell.angle_alpha   90.00
_cell.angle_beta   90.00
_cell.angle_gamma   90.00
#
_symmetry.space_group_name_H-M   'P 1'
#
loop_
_entity.id
_entity.type
_entity.pdbx_description
1 polymer ?
#
loop_
_entity_poly.entity_id
_entity_poly.type
_entity_poly.pdbx_seq_one_letter_code
_entity_poly.pdbx_strand_id
1 'polypeptide(L)'
;MSVAPFLGAWICTRRYKQRQSWLAPVAAAVLAFILMTSPWFIRNYWTFHKIIPFRSCLGLEVYCGNNQDFWHWGPPGYHASDNEEEWREYQQLGEAAYMDRKFEEALTFIEAHRGLYVEMTLRRVVYLWTGFWSFSRRYLQEEPLDPPNIVFCTSLTVLTLLGLYRTFRVSGDTAMPYALVFFFFPMIYYLTHPEDYYRRPIDPLFAVLAAYAINSWMRNRPSPIT
;
A
#
# COMPACT_ATOMS: atom_id res chain seq x y z
N MET A 1 -4.05 -7.77 2.69
CA MET A 1 -5.35 -8.27 2.19
C MET A 1 -5.58 -7.90 0.71
N SER A 2 -5.20 -6.71 0.26
CA SER A 2 -5.38 -6.24 -1.14
C SER A 2 -4.81 -7.19 -2.20
N VAL A 3 -3.68 -7.86 -1.94
CA VAL A 3 -3.00 -8.70 -2.93
C VAL A 3 -3.53 -10.15 -2.98
N ALA A 4 -4.06 -10.65 -1.87
CA ALA A 4 -4.46 -12.05 -1.71
C ALA A 4 -5.45 -12.57 -2.77
N PRO A 5 -6.54 -11.86 -3.14
CA PRO A 5 -7.46 -12.36 -4.16
C PRO A 5 -6.80 -12.48 -5.54
N PHE A 6 -5.90 -11.56 -5.90
CA PHE A 6 -5.23 -11.56 -7.20
C PHE A 6 -4.16 -12.67 -7.29
N LEU A 7 -3.37 -12.86 -6.23
CA LEU A 7 -2.45 -14.00 -6.15
C LEU A 7 -3.20 -15.33 -6.12
N GLY A 8 -4.29 -15.42 -5.36
CA GLY A 8 -5.15 -16.60 -5.31
C GLY A 8 -5.69 -16.95 -6.69
N ALA A 9 -6.30 -15.99 -7.38
CA ALA A 9 -6.81 -16.17 -8.74
C ALA A 9 -5.71 -16.61 -9.71
N TRP A 10 -4.52 -15.99 -9.65
CA TRP A 10 -3.39 -16.39 -10.47
C TRP A 10 -2.95 -17.84 -10.20
N ILE A 11 -2.82 -18.24 -8.93
CA ILE A 11 -2.50 -19.63 -8.55
C ILE A 11 -3.57 -20.60 -9.07
N CYS A 12 -4.86 -20.25 -8.94
CA CYS A 12 -5.97 -21.07 -9.43
C CYS A 12 -5.87 -21.29 -10.94
N THR A 13 -5.70 -20.21 -11.71
CA THR A 13 -5.60 -20.29 -13.18
C THR A 13 -4.40 -21.13 -13.61
N ARG A 14 -3.28 -21.06 -12.89
CA ARG A 14 -2.09 -21.88 -13.17
C ARG A 14 -2.34 -23.35 -12.92
N ARG A 15 -2.91 -23.71 -11.76
CA ARG A 15 -3.25 -25.12 -11.46
C ARG A 15 -4.26 -25.69 -12.44
N TYR A 16 -5.26 -24.88 -12.83
CA TYR A 16 -6.22 -25.25 -13.87
C TYR A 16 -5.53 -25.54 -15.22
N LYS A 17 -4.66 -24.64 -15.70
CA LYS A 17 -3.90 -24.83 -16.94
C LYS A 17 -2.97 -26.06 -16.89
N GLN A 18 -2.43 -26.38 -15.72
CA GLN A 18 -1.59 -27.57 -15.49
C GLN A 18 -2.40 -28.85 -15.26
N ARG A 19 -3.74 -28.81 -15.40
CA ARG A 19 -4.67 -29.93 -15.15
C ARG A 19 -4.53 -30.53 -13.74
N GLN A 20 -4.11 -29.72 -12.77
CA GLN A 20 -4.01 -30.10 -11.37
C GLN A 20 -5.33 -29.83 -10.65
N SER A 21 -5.57 -30.54 -9.53
CA SER A 21 -6.66 -30.22 -8.64
C SER A 21 -6.49 -28.79 -8.09
N TRP A 22 -7.46 -27.92 -8.37
CA TRP A 22 -7.45 -26.51 -7.96
C TRP A 22 -8.63 -26.18 -7.04
N LEU A 23 -9.79 -26.82 -7.23
CA LEU A 23 -10.99 -26.57 -6.43
C LEU A 23 -10.79 -26.90 -4.94
N ALA A 24 -10.28 -28.10 -4.64
CA ALA A 24 -10.08 -28.55 -3.25
C ALA A 24 -9.15 -27.62 -2.43
N PRO A 25 -7.92 -27.27 -2.89
CA PRO A 25 -7.07 -26.35 -2.12
C PRO A 25 -7.65 -24.95 -2.00
N VAL A 26 -8.38 -24.47 -3.00
CA VAL A 26 -9.05 -23.16 -2.95
C VAL A 26 -10.20 -23.16 -1.95
N ALA A 27 -11.06 -24.18 -1.99
CA ALA A 27 -12.14 -24.35 -1.02
C ALA A 27 -11.59 -24.45 0.40
N ALA A 28 -10.51 -25.21 0.60
CA ALA A 28 -9.83 -25.31 1.90
C ALA A 28 -9.28 -23.95 2.36
N ALA A 29 -8.63 -23.18 1.48
CA ALA A 29 -8.11 -21.86 1.80
C ALA A 29 -9.22 -20.85 2.14
N VAL A 30 -10.32 -20.84 1.38
CA VAL A 30 -11.49 -20.00 1.63
C VAL A 30 -12.16 -20.38 2.95
N LEU A 31 -12.35 -21.68 3.20
CA LEU A 31 -12.94 -22.16 4.45
C LEU A 31 -12.05 -21.80 5.65
N ALA A 32 -10.73 -22.00 5.56
CA ALA A 32 -9.79 -21.61 6.61
C ALA A 32 -9.83 -20.10 6.87
N PHE A 33 -9.88 -19.28 5.81
CA PHE A 33 -10.01 -17.84 5.93
C PHE A 33 -11.31 -17.43 6.64
N ILE A 34 -12.45 -18.00 6.23
CA ILE A 34 -13.75 -17.74 6.86
C ILE A 34 -13.71 -18.14 8.33
N LEU A 35 -13.28 -19.36 8.65
CA LEU A 35 -13.22 -19.86 10.03
C LEU A 35 -12.29 -19.04 10.92
N MET A 36 -11.18 -18.55 10.38
CA MET A 36 -10.20 -17.79 11.14
C MET A 36 -10.60 -16.32 11.34
N THR A 37 -11.39 -15.75 10.42
CA THR A 37 -11.84 -14.35 10.48
C THR A 37 -13.24 -14.17 11.06
N SER A 38 -14.11 -15.19 10.99
CA SER A 38 -15.49 -15.09 11.45
C SER A 38 -15.62 -14.73 12.93
N PRO A 39 -14.79 -15.21 13.89
CA PRO A 39 -14.91 -14.80 15.29
C PRO A 39 -14.73 -13.28 15.47
N TRP A 40 -13.76 -12.70 14.74
CA TRP A 40 -13.52 -11.26 14.74
C TRP A 40 -14.70 -10.48 14.12
N PHE A 41 -15.22 -10.95 12.98
CA PHE A 41 -16.32 -10.28 12.27
C PHE A 41 -17.60 -10.31 13.12
N ILE A 42 -17.89 -11.46 13.76
CA ILE A 42 -19.00 -11.61 14.68
C ILE A 42 -18.83 -10.62 15.83
N ARG A 43 -17.67 -10.62 16.51
CA ARG A 43 -17.41 -9.67 17.60
C ARG A 43 -17.60 -8.20 17.17
N ASN A 44 -17.15 -7.83 15.97
CA ASN A 44 -17.34 -6.48 15.46
C ASN A 44 -18.82 -6.16 15.21
N TYR A 45 -19.58 -7.08 14.63
CA TYR A 45 -21.01 -6.90 14.43
C TYR A 45 -21.76 -6.70 15.76
N TRP A 46 -21.44 -7.48 16.80
CA TRP A 46 -22.05 -7.31 18.12
C TRP A 46 -21.64 -6.02 18.82
N THR A 47 -20.44 -5.49 18.53
CA THR A 47 -19.92 -4.26 19.16
C THR A 47 -20.44 -3.00 18.47
N PHE A 48 -20.39 -2.98 17.14
CA PHE A 48 -20.65 -1.77 16.33
C PHE A 48 -22.03 -1.79 15.67
N HIS A 49 -22.75 -2.92 15.74
CA HIS A 49 -24.00 -3.16 15.04
C HIS A 49 -23.93 -2.86 13.53
N LYS A 50 -22.73 -3.04 12.96
CA LYS A 50 -22.37 -2.80 11.55
C LYS A 50 -21.44 -3.90 11.05
N ILE A 51 -21.48 -4.14 9.74
CA ILE A 51 -20.58 -5.09 9.08
C ILE A 51 -19.21 -4.43 8.90
N ILE A 52 -18.34 -4.59 9.91
CA ILE A 52 -16.97 -4.09 9.90
C ILE A 52 -16.03 -5.30 9.85
N PRO A 53 -15.56 -5.71 8.66
CA PRO A 53 -14.81 -6.96 8.52
C PRO A 53 -13.45 -6.89 9.24
N PHE A 54 -12.61 -5.89 8.98
CA PHE A 54 -11.27 -5.84 9.60
C PHE A 54 -11.08 -4.64 10.51
N ARG A 55 -11.24 -3.44 9.95
CA ARG A 55 -11.06 -2.17 10.63
C ARG A 55 -12.11 -1.18 10.14
N SER A 56 -12.53 -0.31 11.04
CA SER A 56 -13.42 0.84 10.83
C SER A 56 -12.68 2.07 10.29
N CYS A 57 -11.34 2.10 10.37
CA CYS A 57 -10.53 3.30 10.19
C CYS A 57 -10.46 3.85 8.76
N LEU A 58 -10.98 3.14 7.75
CA LEU A 58 -10.88 3.54 6.35
C LEU A 58 -11.39 4.98 6.12
N GLY A 59 -12.48 5.36 6.79
CA GLY A 59 -13.03 6.71 6.69
C GLY A 59 -12.03 7.79 7.09
N LEU A 60 -11.34 7.55 8.21
CA LEU A 60 -10.30 8.45 8.71
C LEU A 60 -9.07 8.49 7.80
N GLU A 61 -8.62 7.35 7.27
CA GLU A 61 -7.45 7.35 6.35
C GLU A 61 -7.73 8.13 5.06
N VAL A 62 -8.97 8.07 4.56
CA VAL A 62 -9.39 8.85 3.39
C VAL A 62 -9.44 10.34 3.73
N TYR A 63 -9.93 10.71 4.91
CA TYR A 63 -9.94 12.10 5.39
C TYR A 63 -8.54 12.68 5.59
N CYS A 64 -7.65 11.95 6.28
CA CYS A 64 -6.30 12.42 6.58
C CYS A 64 -5.44 12.61 5.33
N GLY A 65 -5.72 11.85 4.27
CA GLY A 65 -5.05 12.03 2.99
C GLY A 65 -5.64 13.15 2.14
N ASN A 66 -6.94 13.37 2.20
CA ASN A 66 -7.67 14.18 1.24
C ASN A 66 -8.24 15.43 1.91
N ASN A 67 -7.34 16.31 2.32
CA ASN A 67 -7.62 17.62 2.91
C ASN A 67 -6.81 18.72 2.22
N GLN A 68 -6.93 19.94 2.74
CA GLN A 68 -6.33 21.16 2.18
C GLN A 68 -4.81 21.27 2.41
N ASP A 69 -4.21 20.46 3.29
CA ASP A 69 -2.80 20.58 3.67
C ASP A 69 -1.90 19.61 2.91
N PHE A 70 -1.19 20.13 1.91
CA PHE A 70 -0.32 19.34 1.03
C PHE A 70 1.18 19.58 1.24
N TRP A 71 1.55 20.32 2.30
CA TRP A 71 2.93 20.68 2.59
C TRP A 71 3.75 19.48 3.14
N HIS A 72 3.07 18.51 3.76
CA HIS A 72 3.61 17.25 4.28
C HIS A 72 2.84 16.04 3.70
N TRP A 73 3.44 14.85 3.68
CA TRP A 73 2.77 13.63 3.21
C TRP A 73 1.76 13.08 4.22
N GLY A 74 1.95 13.43 5.49
CA GLY A 74 1.01 13.22 6.59
C GLY A 74 0.96 14.48 7.46
N PRO A 75 0.14 15.49 7.11
CA PRO A 75 0.04 16.71 7.90
C PRO A 75 -0.56 16.40 9.29
N PRO A 76 -0.04 17.01 10.37
CA PRO A 76 -0.60 16.84 11.71
C PRO A 76 -1.94 17.56 11.84
N GLY A 77 -2.74 17.12 12.80
CA GLY A 77 -3.99 17.77 13.21
C GLY A 77 -5.25 17.16 12.61
N TYR A 78 -5.12 16.07 11.86
CA TYR A 78 -6.24 15.36 11.23
C TYR A 78 -6.60 14.04 11.93
N HIS A 79 -5.84 13.66 12.97
CA HIS A 79 -6.09 12.46 13.74
C HIS A 79 -6.55 12.79 15.16
N ALA A 80 -7.42 11.96 15.72
CA ALA A 80 -7.84 12.10 17.12
C ALA A 80 -6.68 11.92 18.13
N SER A 81 -5.53 11.39 17.69
CA SER A 81 -4.32 11.28 18.50
C SER A 81 -3.50 12.57 18.57
N ASP A 82 -3.66 13.49 17.62
CA ASP A 82 -2.86 14.71 17.51
C ASP A 82 -3.69 16.01 17.54
N ASN A 83 -5.02 15.92 17.49
CA ASN A 83 -5.93 17.05 17.60
C ASN A 83 -7.00 16.82 18.70
N GLU A 84 -7.07 17.74 19.65
CA GLU A 84 -8.03 17.66 20.77
C GLU A 84 -9.49 17.83 20.32
N GLU A 85 -9.75 18.59 19.25
CA GLU A 85 -11.10 18.75 18.70
C GLU A 85 -11.58 17.45 18.06
N GLU A 86 -10.74 16.83 17.23
CA GLU A 86 -10.99 15.51 16.63
C GLU A 86 -11.18 14.43 17.72
N TRP A 87 -10.41 14.51 18.82
CA TRP A 87 -10.58 13.62 19.97
C TRP A 87 -11.93 13.80 20.68
N ARG A 88 -12.34 15.05 20.94
CA ARG A 88 -13.65 15.34 21.58
C ARG A 88 -14.80 14.88 20.70
N GLU A 89 -14.70 15.12 19.40
CA GLU A 89 -15.68 14.67 18.41
C GLU A 89 -15.77 13.13 18.39
N TYR A 90 -14.63 12.43 18.37
CA TYR A 90 -14.57 10.97 18.48
C TYR A 90 -15.25 10.46 19.75
N GLN A 91 -15.01 11.09 20.91
CA GLN A 91 -15.64 10.70 22.18
C GLN A 91 -17.15 10.92 22.19
N GLN A 92 -17.64 11.99 21.56
CA GLN A 92 -19.07 12.31 21.53
C GLN A 92 -19.88 11.38 20.64
N LEU A 93 -19.33 10.99 19.49
CA LEU A 93 -20.03 10.18 18.48
C LEU A 93 -19.82 8.68 18.66
N GLY A 94 -18.70 8.31 19.26
CA GLY A 94 -18.16 6.96 19.20
C GLY A 94 -17.52 6.65 17.83
N GLU A 95 -16.72 5.59 17.82
CA GLU A 95 -15.86 5.21 16.69
C GLU A 95 -16.63 5.08 15.37
N ALA A 96 -17.73 4.32 15.33
CA ALA A 96 -18.41 4.03 14.09
C ALA A 96 -19.03 5.27 13.42
N ALA A 97 -19.67 6.15 14.20
CA ALA A 97 -20.29 7.35 13.67
C ALA A 97 -19.24 8.43 13.31
N TYR A 98 -18.15 8.51 14.07
CA TYR A 98 -17.01 9.35 13.73
C TYR A 98 -16.38 8.94 12.39
N MET A 99 -16.11 7.65 12.19
CA MET A 99 -15.50 7.15 10.95
C MET A 99 -16.38 7.40 9.73
N ASP A 100 -17.70 7.20 9.86
CA ASP A 100 -18.66 7.51 8.79
C ASP A 100 -18.66 9.00 8.45
N ARG A 101 -18.70 9.88 9.47
CA ARG A 101 -18.63 11.33 9.25
C ARG A 101 -17.36 11.73 8.51
N LYS A 102 -16.18 11.27 8.96
CA LYS A 102 -14.92 11.62 8.30
C LYS A 102 -14.83 11.10 6.88
N PHE A 103 -15.45 9.95 6.60
CA PHE A 103 -15.56 9.46 5.23
C PHE A 103 -16.42 10.38 4.37
N GLU A 104 -17.58 10.83 4.86
CA GLU A 104 -18.45 11.78 4.13
C GLU A 104 -17.78 13.15 3.90
N GLU A 105 -17.08 13.67 4.91
CA GLU A 105 -16.29 14.91 4.79
C GLU A 105 -15.20 14.78 3.71
N ALA A 106 -14.48 13.66 3.71
CA ALA A 106 -13.44 13.40 2.72
C ALA A 106 -14.01 13.26 1.30
N LEU A 107 -15.13 12.56 1.13
CA LEU A 107 -15.79 12.44 -0.16
C LEU A 107 -16.27 13.80 -0.66
N THR A 108 -16.87 14.61 0.22
CA THR A 108 -17.29 15.98 -0.11
C THR A 108 -16.10 16.82 -0.57
N PHE A 109 -14.96 16.71 0.11
CA PHE A 109 -13.74 17.40 -0.28
C PHE A 109 -13.22 16.95 -1.66
N ILE A 110 -13.18 15.64 -1.91
CA ILE A 110 -12.74 15.05 -3.19
C ILE A 110 -13.67 15.51 -4.33
N GLU A 111 -14.99 15.53 -4.09
CA GLU A 111 -15.96 15.99 -5.08
C GLU A 111 -15.79 17.46 -5.43
N ALA A 112 -15.54 18.30 -4.43
CA ALA A 112 -15.27 19.72 -4.62
C ALA A 112 -13.90 19.99 -5.29
N HIS A 113 -12.90 19.12 -5.07
CA HIS A 113 -11.50 19.36 -5.49
C HIS A 113 -10.89 18.18 -6.26
N ARG A 114 -11.59 17.66 -7.28
CA ARG A 114 -11.15 16.48 -8.05
C ARG A 114 -9.74 16.60 -8.64
N GLY A 115 -9.35 17.81 -9.10
CA GLY A 115 -8.01 18.06 -9.64
C GLY A 115 -6.92 17.89 -8.59
N LEU A 116 -7.15 18.44 -7.39
CA LEU A 116 -6.25 18.30 -6.25
C LEU A 116 -6.15 16.84 -5.81
N TYR A 117 -7.25 16.10 -5.79
CA TYR A 117 -7.24 14.67 -5.47
C TYR A 117 -6.32 13.88 -6.41
N VAL A 118 -6.43 14.10 -7.73
CA VAL A 118 -5.56 13.45 -8.72
C VAL A 118 -4.10 13.83 -8.51
N GLU A 119 -3.82 15.13 -8.27
CA GLU A 119 -2.47 15.59 -7.98
C GLU A 119 -1.88 14.90 -6.74
N MET A 120 -2.63 14.86 -5.64
CA MET A 120 -2.19 14.20 -4.41
C MET A 120 -1.99 12.70 -4.62
N THR A 121 -2.89 12.01 -5.32
CA THR A 121 -2.69 10.60 -5.69
C THR A 121 -1.38 10.40 -6.46
N LEU A 122 -1.07 11.24 -7.44
CA LEU A 122 0.20 11.15 -8.18
C LEU A 122 1.40 11.44 -7.29
N ARG A 123 1.33 12.43 -6.40
CA ARG A 123 2.39 12.71 -5.42
C ARG A 123 2.64 11.52 -4.50
N ARG A 124 1.59 10.84 -4.02
CA ARG A 124 1.70 9.61 -3.21
C ARG A 124 2.33 8.45 -3.97
N VAL A 125 2.02 8.32 -5.27
CA VAL A 125 2.72 7.35 -6.14
C VAL A 125 4.21 7.68 -6.18
N VAL A 126 4.59 8.92 -6.48
CA VAL A 126 6.01 9.31 -6.51
C VAL A 126 6.67 9.04 -5.15
N TYR A 127 6.03 9.43 -4.05
CA TYR A 127 6.54 9.25 -2.69
C TYR A 127 6.79 7.78 -2.35
N LEU A 128 5.82 6.89 -2.57
CA LEU A 128 5.97 5.47 -2.21
C LEU A 128 7.07 4.75 -3.01
N TRP A 129 7.42 5.25 -4.19
CA TRP A 129 8.48 4.66 -5.02
C TRP A 129 9.84 5.32 -4.86
N THR A 130 9.88 6.61 -4.53
CA THR A 130 11.12 7.39 -4.54
C THR A 130 11.47 8.00 -3.20
N GLY A 131 10.57 8.04 -2.24
CA GLY A 131 10.70 8.79 -0.99
C GLY A 131 10.57 10.31 -1.15
N PHE A 132 10.25 10.82 -2.35
CA PHE A 132 10.19 12.26 -2.59
C PHE A 132 8.79 12.83 -2.32
N TRP A 133 8.69 13.80 -1.41
CA TRP A 133 7.50 14.64 -1.23
C TRP A 133 7.73 16.11 -1.56
N SER A 134 8.77 16.73 -0.98
CA SER A 134 9.07 18.16 -1.12
C SER A 134 10.52 18.48 -0.72
N PHE A 135 11.10 19.52 -1.33
CA PHE A 135 12.36 20.14 -0.88
C PHE A 135 12.14 21.48 -0.16
N SER A 136 10.90 21.78 0.23
CA SER A 136 10.62 23.01 0.97
C SER A 136 11.35 22.99 2.32
N ARG A 137 11.82 24.17 2.76
CA ARG A 137 12.55 24.30 4.03
C ARG A 137 11.72 23.82 5.23
N ARG A 138 10.41 24.08 5.22
CA ARG A 138 9.48 23.61 6.27
C ARG A 138 9.45 22.08 6.32
N TYR A 139 9.30 21.43 5.18
CA TYR A 139 9.26 19.97 5.09
C TYR A 139 10.57 19.32 5.55
N LEU A 140 11.71 19.81 5.05
CA LEU A 140 13.02 19.24 5.38
C LEU A 140 13.48 19.49 6.83
N GLN A 141 12.82 20.40 7.55
CA GLN A 141 13.04 20.56 8.99
C GLN A 141 12.44 19.40 9.78
N GLU A 142 11.33 18.83 9.30
CA GLU A 142 10.68 17.67 9.91
C GLU A 142 11.28 16.36 9.38
N GLU A 143 11.62 16.31 8.09
CA GLU A 143 12.19 15.14 7.42
C GLU A 143 13.62 15.39 6.89
N PRO A 144 14.64 15.59 7.78
CA PRO A 144 15.99 15.95 7.35
C PRO A 144 16.73 14.81 6.63
N LEU A 145 16.27 13.56 6.78
CA LEU A 145 16.86 12.38 6.16
C LEU A 145 16.26 12.07 4.78
N ASP A 146 15.29 12.85 4.31
CA ASP A 146 14.67 12.61 3.02
C ASP A 146 15.60 12.76 1.82
N PRO A 147 16.49 13.77 1.72
CA PRO A 147 17.39 13.86 0.58
C PRO A 147 18.24 12.61 0.33
N PRO A 148 18.93 12.00 1.33
CA PRO A 148 19.60 10.72 1.11
C PRO A 148 18.63 9.54 0.95
N ASN A 149 17.48 9.53 1.64
CA ASN A 149 16.45 8.51 1.45
C ASN A 149 15.93 8.49 0.01
N ILE A 150 15.79 9.66 -0.62
CA ILE A 150 15.32 9.78 -2.01
C ILE A 150 16.28 9.09 -2.97
N VAL A 151 17.58 9.32 -2.80
CA VAL A 151 18.61 8.68 -3.62
C VAL A 151 18.58 7.17 -3.43
N PHE A 152 18.48 6.70 -2.19
CA PHE A 152 18.42 5.27 -1.86
C PHE A 152 17.17 4.61 -2.45
N CYS A 153 15.98 5.14 -2.14
CA CYS A 153 14.70 4.60 -2.58
C CYS A 153 14.56 4.63 -4.11
N THR A 154 14.99 5.71 -4.76
CA THR A 154 14.99 5.81 -6.23
C THR A 154 15.92 4.78 -6.86
N SER A 155 17.15 4.63 -6.33
CA SER A 155 18.10 3.63 -6.81
C SER A 155 17.58 2.21 -6.63
N LEU A 156 17.00 1.92 -5.47
CA LEU A 156 16.39 0.64 -5.16
C LEU A 156 15.22 0.34 -6.10
N THR A 157 14.32 1.30 -6.32
CA THR A 157 13.20 1.19 -7.26
C THR A 157 13.67 0.88 -8.67
N VAL A 158 14.66 1.61 -9.18
CA VAL A 158 15.23 1.35 -10.53
C VAL A 158 15.78 -0.07 -10.61
N LEU A 159 16.57 -0.51 -9.62
CA LEU A 159 17.13 -1.86 -9.58
C LEU A 159 16.03 -2.94 -9.48
N THR A 160 15.00 -2.71 -8.68
CA THR A 160 13.86 -3.62 -8.54
C THR A 160 13.09 -3.74 -9.86
N LEU A 161 12.82 -2.65 -10.56
CA LEU A 161 12.14 -2.66 -11.86
C LEU A 161 12.98 -3.36 -12.94
N LEU A 162 14.29 -3.14 -12.96
CA LEU A 162 15.22 -3.86 -13.84
C LEU A 162 15.26 -5.36 -13.52
N GLY A 163 15.27 -5.71 -12.23
CA GLY A 163 15.20 -7.08 -11.74
C GLY A 163 13.91 -7.76 -12.18
N LEU A 164 12.77 -7.10 -11.99
CA LEU A 164 11.46 -7.59 -12.42
C LEU A 164 11.40 -7.80 -13.93
N TYR A 165 11.86 -6.83 -14.73
CA TYR A 165 11.94 -6.94 -16.18
C TYR A 165 12.78 -8.15 -16.61
N ARG A 166 13.95 -8.36 -16.01
CA ARG A 166 14.80 -9.53 -16.30
C ARG A 166 14.13 -10.84 -15.90
N THR A 167 13.44 -10.88 -14.75
CA THR A 167 12.68 -12.06 -14.35
C THR A 167 11.60 -12.40 -15.38
N PHE A 168 10.89 -11.40 -15.92
CA PHE A 168 9.92 -11.61 -17.01
C PHE A 168 10.56 -12.19 -18.28
N ARG A 169 11.80 -11.82 -18.60
CA ARG A 169 12.55 -12.37 -19.75
C ARG A 169 12.96 -13.83 -19.56
N VAL A 170 13.02 -14.32 -18.32
CA VAL A 170 13.36 -15.72 -18.00
C VAL A 170 12.11 -16.56 -17.78
N SER A 171 11.17 -16.09 -16.95
CA SER A 171 9.97 -16.83 -16.56
C SER A 171 8.87 -15.86 -16.12
N GLY A 172 7.84 -15.72 -16.95
CA GLY A 172 6.62 -14.99 -16.58
C GLY A 172 5.94 -15.58 -15.35
N ASP A 173 6.04 -16.90 -15.15
CA ASP A 173 5.50 -17.61 -13.99
C ASP A 173 6.15 -17.17 -12.67
N THR A 174 7.46 -16.88 -12.70
CA THR A 174 8.21 -16.42 -11.53
C THR A 174 8.02 -14.93 -11.30
N ALA A 175 7.88 -14.14 -12.37
CA ALA A 175 7.75 -12.68 -12.29
C ALA A 175 6.34 -12.23 -11.88
N MET A 176 5.30 -12.95 -12.28
CA MET A 176 3.91 -12.50 -12.10
C MET A 176 3.53 -12.23 -10.63
N PRO A 177 3.90 -13.08 -9.63
CA PRO A 177 3.61 -12.78 -8.23
C PRO A 177 4.17 -11.44 -7.76
N TYR A 178 5.41 -11.10 -8.16
CA TYR A 178 6.01 -9.81 -7.82
C TYR A 178 5.25 -8.64 -8.45
N ALA A 179 4.88 -8.78 -9.73
CA ALA A 179 4.13 -7.74 -10.43
C ALA A 179 2.74 -7.51 -9.79
N LEU A 180 2.04 -8.58 -9.41
CA LEU A 180 0.76 -8.49 -8.71
C LEU A 180 0.90 -7.80 -7.35
N VAL A 181 1.95 -8.13 -6.58
CA VAL A 181 2.21 -7.45 -5.31
C VAL A 181 2.49 -5.96 -5.53
N PHE A 182 3.42 -5.59 -6.40
CA PHE A 182 3.78 -4.19 -6.62
C PHE A 182 2.67 -3.35 -7.24
N PHE A 183 1.74 -3.98 -7.97
CA PHE A 183 0.60 -3.29 -8.54
C PHE A 183 -0.52 -3.09 -7.50
N PHE A 184 -0.98 -4.16 -6.85
CA PHE A 184 -2.17 -4.11 -6.00
C PHE A 184 -1.90 -3.72 -4.56
N PHE A 185 -0.70 -3.99 -4.03
CA PHE A 185 -0.37 -3.67 -2.64
C PHE A 185 -0.45 -2.16 -2.37
N PRO A 186 0.28 -1.30 -3.11
CA PRO A 186 0.35 0.13 -2.78
C PRO A 186 -0.89 0.92 -3.19
N MET A 187 -1.80 0.33 -3.99
CA MET A 187 -2.93 1.03 -4.59
C MET A 187 -3.81 1.72 -3.55
N ILE A 188 -4.05 1.09 -2.41
CA ILE A 188 -4.87 1.69 -1.34
C ILE A 188 -4.23 2.99 -0.80
N TYR A 189 -2.90 3.00 -0.64
CA TYR A 189 -2.15 4.15 -0.13
C TYR A 189 -2.01 5.29 -1.15
N TYR A 190 -2.20 5.00 -2.45
CA TYR A 190 -2.34 6.06 -3.45
C TYR A 190 -3.66 6.83 -3.28
N LEU A 191 -4.72 6.14 -2.83
CA LEU A 191 -6.08 6.68 -2.72
C LEU A 191 -6.36 7.31 -1.36
N THR A 192 -5.77 6.78 -0.29
CA THR A 192 -5.90 7.30 1.08
C THR A 192 -4.77 8.28 1.39
N HIS A 193 -3.73 7.84 2.08
CA HIS A 193 -2.52 8.58 2.41
C HIS A 193 -1.35 7.60 2.53
N PRO A 194 -0.11 8.06 2.32
CA PRO A 194 1.07 7.27 2.57
C PRO A 194 1.52 7.45 4.03
N GLU A 195 1.99 6.37 4.63
CA GLU A 195 2.86 6.46 5.81
C GLU A 195 4.08 5.59 5.57
N ASP A 196 5.23 6.01 6.12
CA ASP A 196 6.53 5.41 5.85
C ASP A 196 6.59 3.90 6.13
N TYR A 197 5.81 3.44 7.11
CA TYR A 197 5.80 2.04 7.47
C TYR A 197 4.80 1.19 6.66
N TYR A 198 3.87 1.80 5.92
CA TYR A 198 2.91 1.06 5.09
C TYR A 198 3.57 0.34 3.92
N ARG A 199 4.74 0.80 3.47
CA ARG A 199 5.51 0.11 2.42
C ARG A 199 6.37 -1.05 2.93
N ARG A 200 6.71 -1.07 4.21
CA ARG A 200 7.64 -2.05 4.80
C ARG A 200 7.33 -3.52 4.51
N PRO A 201 6.04 -3.96 4.44
CA PRO A 201 5.73 -5.35 4.10
C PRO A 201 6.23 -5.82 2.72
N ILE A 202 6.49 -4.89 1.77
CA ILE A 202 6.95 -5.23 0.42
C ILE A 202 8.45 -4.94 0.20
N ASP A 203 9.13 -4.28 1.13
CA ASP A 203 10.57 -3.97 1.02
C ASP A 203 11.46 -5.22 0.80
N PRO A 204 11.20 -6.40 1.42
CA PRO A 204 11.97 -7.61 1.10
C PRO A 204 11.90 -8.00 -0.37
N LEU A 205 10.77 -7.74 -1.05
CA LEU A 205 10.62 -8.03 -2.48
C LEU A 205 11.42 -7.07 -3.34
N PHE A 206 11.51 -5.80 -2.95
CA PHE A 206 12.42 -4.83 -3.58
C PHE A 206 13.86 -5.34 -3.50
N ALA A 207 14.30 -5.73 -2.30
CA ALA A 207 15.66 -6.20 -2.06
C ALA A 207 16.02 -7.45 -2.90
N VAL A 208 15.14 -8.45 -2.94
CA VAL A 208 15.36 -9.67 -3.73
C VAL A 208 15.54 -9.37 -5.23
N LEU A 209 14.67 -8.54 -5.81
CA LEU A 209 14.75 -8.21 -7.23
C LEU A 209 15.92 -7.29 -7.56
N ALA A 210 16.22 -6.33 -6.68
CA ALA A 210 17.40 -5.49 -6.84
C ALA A 210 18.69 -6.31 -6.79
N ALA A 211 18.81 -7.23 -5.84
CA ALA A 211 19.94 -8.16 -5.76
C ALA A 211 20.04 -9.05 -7.02
N TYR A 212 18.90 -9.54 -7.53
CA TYR A 212 18.86 -10.29 -8.79
C TYR A 212 19.32 -9.45 -10.00
N ALA A 213 18.95 -8.17 -10.05
CA ALA A 213 19.43 -7.25 -11.09
C ALA A 213 20.95 -7.07 -11.03
N ILE A 214 21.52 -6.89 -9.84
CA ILE A 214 22.97 -6.73 -9.69
C ILE A 214 23.69 -8.03 -10.05
N ASN A 215 23.25 -9.17 -9.52
CA ASN A 215 23.88 -10.48 -9.78
C ASN A 215 23.83 -10.87 -11.26
N SER A 216 22.68 -10.69 -11.93
CA SER A 216 22.57 -10.97 -13.37
C SER A 216 23.48 -10.10 -14.21
N TRP A 217 23.69 -8.83 -13.81
CA TRP A 217 24.62 -7.95 -14.50
C TRP A 217 26.09 -8.36 -14.30
N MET A 218 26.48 -8.72 -13.08
CA MET A 218 27.84 -9.17 -12.78
C MET A 218 28.22 -10.43 -13.57
N ARG A 219 27.29 -11.38 -13.71
CA ARG A 219 27.51 -12.63 -14.48
C ARG A 219 27.66 -12.40 -15.98
N ASN A 220 27.07 -11.34 -16.51
CA ASN A 220 27.10 -11.02 -17.94
C ASN A 220 28.27 -10.10 -18.31
N ARG A 221 29.14 -9.73 -17.37
CA ARG A 221 30.35 -8.97 -17.68
C ARG A 221 31.38 -9.90 -18.35
N PRO A 222 31.89 -9.58 -19.54
CA PRO A 222 33.00 -10.33 -20.11
C PRO A 222 34.19 -10.26 -19.15
N SER A 223 34.85 -11.39 -18.91
CA SER A 223 36.07 -11.46 -18.10
C SER A 223 37.09 -10.46 -18.64
N PRO A 224 37.82 -9.72 -17.77
CA PRO A 224 38.96 -8.93 -18.24
C PRO A 224 39.93 -9.88 -18.93
N ILE A 225 40.30 -9.56 -20.18
CA ILE A 225 41.32 -10.30 -20.93
C ILE A 225 42.63 -10.17 -20.13
N THR A 226 43.06 -11.27 -19.50
CA THR A 226 44.41 -11.44 -18.94
C THR A 226 45.37 -11.91 -20.03
#